data_AF-A0A7U9L2W7-F1
#
_entry.id   AF-A0A7U9L2W7-F1
#
_cell.length_a   1.000
_cell.length_b   1.000
_cell.length_c   1.000
_cell.angle_alpha   90.00
_cell.angle_beta   90.00
_cell.angle_gamma   90.00
#
_symmetry.space_group_name_H-M   'P 1'
#
loop_
_entity.id
_entity.type
_entity.pdbx_description
1 polymer ?
#
loop_
_entity_poly.entity_id
_entity_poly.type
_entity_poly.pdbx_seq_one_letter_code
_entity_poly.pdbx_strand_id
1 'polypeptide(L)'
;MADTCSAALQNMPRLENWLEKLGLPVDTALVPLMCLQTAFFTPWLPPDTCLRLSRLTVWLMAIDNVLDAPEAPGSPGADWPTARVEDWHRILDGHDGGSDDPVARALAEIIRDVDGDGRPELFAVWRESMHQTLTGMRYEHETSRTAATGGTAPPLADYLRHGAWSIGVEQQVTALWALLDEPGLADRLPVLRTALHDAATAIRLLNDLRGHHREQAEGKPDALTLGLTEREAYERADAGLESCLRTLAPLTAAGYGSAVALQRVVIWHARMYHRFDPVRPGRTAAPPLPGSTVPAPSVPPRPKEAPPMGTEQEVLDAVASGATYDTAELAALFDRLAPVDTAFLIGTWRGGAFEHTGENAELLTKMRWYGKRFVDADHVEPLLCRDEDGAVYSYTESGLASLREVVHRGKQSTAMVYDQLPVIDHFRRLTDDVLLCVMDKKGDPEDFYFHLTRVPEPDIRA
;
A
#
# COMPACT_ATOMS: atom_id res chain seq x y z
N MET A 1 6.99 -2.36 13.51
CA MET A 1 8.02 -3.42 13.48
C MET A 1 7.70 -4.56 14.45
N ALA A 2 7.25 -4.29 15.69
CA ALA A 2 6.85 -5.34 16.63
C ALA A 2 5.70 -6.22 16.10
N ASP A 3 4.67 -5.62 15.48
CA ASP A 3 3.50 -6.37 14.95
C ASP A 3 3.82 -7.14 13.66
N THR A 4 4.71 -6.60 12.83
CA THR A 4 5.14 -7.20 11.56
C THR A 4 5.88 -8.53 11.77
N CYS A 5 6.82 -8.55 12.72
CA CYS A 5 7.53 -9.78 13.07
C CYS A 5 6.60 -10.78 13.77
N SER A 6 5.63 -10.31 14.55
CA SER A 6 4.64 -11.17 15.20
C SER A 6 3.78 -11.92 14.18
N ALA A 7 3.24 -11.24 13.17
CA ALA A 7 2.46 -11.88 12.11
C ALA A 7 3.27 -12.92 11.33
N ALA A 8 4.53 -12.61 10.99
CA ALA A 8 5.42 -13.56 10.31
C ALA A 8 5.67 -14.81 11.17
N LEU A 9 6.02 -14.63 12.45
CA LEU A 9 6.28 -15.74 13.38
C LEU A 9 5.04 -16.63 13.59
N GLN A 10 3.84 -16.05 13.66
CA GLN A 10 2.59 -16.81 13.77
C GLN A 10 2.31 -17.65 12.52
N ASN A 11 2.66 -17.14 11.34
CA ASN A 11 2.34 -17.79 10.07
C ASN A 11 3.35 -18.84 9.63
N MET A 12 4.62 -18.76 10.07
CA MET A 12 5.66 -19.75 9.74
C MET A 12 5.19 -21.21 9.93
N PRO A 13 4.75 -21.65 11.12
CA PRO A 13 4.33 -23.05 11.31
C PRO A 13 3.07 -23.42 10.51
N ARG A 14 2.19 -22.44 10.22
CA ARG A 14 0.97 -22.66 9.43
C ARG A 14 1.30 -22.88 7.95
N LEU A 15 2.25 -22.10 7.43
CA LEU A 15 2.71 -22.20 6.04
C LEU A 15 3.53 -23.46 5.82
N GLU A 16 4.41 -23.82 6.76
CA GLU A 16 5.20 -25.05 6.73
C GLU A 16 4.29 -26.29 6.69
N ASN A 17 3.31 -26.39 7.60
CA ASN A 17 2.35 -27.48 7.60
C ASN A 17 1.55 -27.55 6.29
N TRP A 18 1.14 -26.40 5.74
CA TRP A 18 0.43 -26.36 4.46
C TRP A 18 1.29 -26.89 3.30
N LEU A 19 2.55 -26.46 3.23
CA LEU A 19 3.53 -26.90 2.23
C LEU A 19 3.77 -28.42 2.33
N GLU A 20 4.04 -28.93 3.53
CA GLU A 20 4.29 -30.36 3.79
C GLU A 20 3.06 -31.23 3.48
N LYS A 21 1.87 -30.79 3.92
CA LYS A 21 0.62 -31.53 3.70
C LYS A 21 0.29 -31.71 2.22
N LEU A 22 0.58 -30.70 1.40
CA LEU A 22 0.37 -30.78 -0.04
C LEU A 22 1.51 -31.49 -0.76
N GLY A 23 2.70 -31.56 -0.16
CA GLY A 23 3.89 -32.13 -0.80
C GLY A 23 4.44 -31.21 -1.90
N LEU A 24 4.38 -29.89 -1.69
CA LEU A 24 4.89 -28.92 -2.66
C LEU A 24 6.42 -28.99 -2.76
N PRO A 25 7.00 -28.90 -3.97
CA PRO A 25 8.44 -29.01 -4.19
C PRO A 25 9.17 -27.70 -3.84
N VAL A 26 9.12 -27.29 -2.58
CA VAL A 26 9.80 -26.08 -2.06
C VAL A 26 10.49 -26.42 -0.74
N ASP A 27 11.73 -25.96 -0.56
CA ASP A 27 12.46 -26.16 0.70
C ASP A 27 11.80 -25.39 1.84
N THR A 28 11.47 -26.07 2.94
CA THR A 28 10.85 -25.45 4.13
C THR A 28 11.77 -24.42 4.78
N ALA A 29 13.08 -24.47 4.53
CA ALA A 29 14.03 -23.43 4.94
C ALA A 29 13.72 -22.04 4.36
N LEU A 30 12.93 -21.95 3.27
CA LEU A 30 12.47 -20.69 2.69
C LEU A 30 11.23 -20.10 3.38
N VAL A 31 10.50 -20.87 4.19
CA VAL A 31 9.28 -20.42 4.88
C VAL A 31 9.48 -19.12 5.67
N PRO A 32 10.58 -18.95 6.45
CA PRO A 32 10.81 -17.68 7.15
C PRO A 32 10.94 -16.49 6.20
N LEU A 33 11.62 -16.66 5.07
CA LEU A 33 11.76 -15.61 4.06
C LEU A 33 10.40 -15.22 3.47
N MET A 34 9.57 -16.21 3.10
CA MET A 34 8.24 -15.98 2.54
C MET A 34 7.33 -15.21 3.52
N CYS A 35 7.32 -15.62 4.79
CA CYS A 35 6.54 -14.94 5.82
C CYS A 35 7.02 -13.51 6.12
N LEU A 36 8.35 -13.31 6.20
CA LEU A 36 8.93 -11.98 6.45
C LEU A 36 8.73 -11.04 5.26
N GLN A 37 8.82 -11.55 4.04
CA GLN A 37 8.59 -10.82 2.81
C GLN A 37 7.16 -10.26 2.77
N THR A 38 6.14 -11.11 2.97
CA THR A 38 4.74 -10.66 2.99
C THR A 38 4.48 -9.66 4.11
N ALA A 39 5.01 -9.93 5.31
CA ALA A 39 4.88 -9.00 6.43
C ALA A 39 5.57 -7.66 6.13
N PHE A 40 6.70 -7.67 5.41
CA PHE A 40 7.35 -6.45 4.94
C PHE A 40 6.50 -5.71 3.92
N PHE A 41 5.85 -6.37 2.96
CA PHE A 41 5.01 -5.69 1.97
C PHE A 41 3.84 -4.96 2.62
N THR A 42 3.18 -5.63 3.56
CA THR A 42 1.94 -5.16 4.17
C THR A 42 1.93 -5.35 5.67
N PRO A 43 2.74 -4.57 6.43
CA PRO A 43 2.81 -4.68 7.87
C PRO A 43 1.51 -4.34 8.60
N TRP A 44 0.53 -3.76 7.88
CA TRP A 44 -0.79 -3.39 8.39
C TRP A 44 -1.86 -4.46 8.15
N LEU A 45 -1.57 -5.50 7.36
CA LEU A 45 -2.55 -6.56 7.10
C LEU A 45 -2.57 -7.59 8.24
N PRO A 46 -3.74 -8.15 8.57
CA PRO A 46 -3.85 -9.15 9.62
C PRO A 46 -3.09 -10.43 9.23
N PRO A 47 -2.63 -11.22 10.23
CA PRO A 47 -1.86 -12.44 9.99
C PRO A 47 -2.52 -13.40 9.00
N ASP A 48 -3.84 -13.58 9.04
CA ASP A 48 -4.54 -14.49 8.11
C ASP A 48 -4.43 -14.04 6.65
N THR A 49 -4.56 -12.75 6.36
CA THR A 49 -4.39 -12.23 4.99
C THR A 49 -2.94 -12.37 4.53
N CYS A 50 -1.97 -12.11 5.42
CA CYS A 50 -0.57 -12.37 5.14
C CYS A 50 -0.28 -13.85 4.84
N LEU A 51 -0.96 -14.80 5.51
CA LEU A 51 -0.79 -16.22 5.22
C LEU A 51 -1.25 -16.58 3.80
N ARG A 52 -2.39 -16.04 3.34
CA ARG A 52 -2.91 -16.25 1.98
C ARG A 52 -1.91 -15.81 0.91
N LEU A 53 -1.29 -14.64 1.10
CA LEU A 53 -0.23 -14.13 0.22
C LEU A 53 1.05 -14.96 0.28
N SER A 54 1.44 -15.43 1.47
CA SER A 54 2.60 -16.31 1.58
C SER A 54 2.40 -17.65 0.87
N ARG A 55 1.17 -18.20 0.86
CA ARG A 55 0.84 -19.40 0.06
C ARG A 55 1.04 -19.16 -1.43
N LEU A 56 0.58 -18.03 -1.94
CA LEU A 56 0.83 -17.64 -3.34
C LEU A 56 2.33 -17.54 -3.63
N THR A 57 3.11 -16.93 -2.74
CA THR A 57 4.55 -16.77 -2.94
C THR A 57 5.27 -18.13 -2.95
N VAL A 58 4.90 -19.04 -2.05
CA VAL A 58 5.38 -20.44 -2.06
C VAL A 58 4.98 -21.15 -3.36
N TRP A 59 3.75 -20.93 -3.83
CA TRP A 59 3.27 -21.54 -5.08
C TRP A 59 4.04 -21.05 -6.30
N LEU A 60 4.35 -19.75 -6.38
CA LEU A 60 5.19 -19.17 -7.44
C LEU A 60 6.61 -19.79 -7.45
N MET A 61 7.16 -20.13 -6.29
CA MET A 61 8.43 -20.87 -6.22
C MET A 61 8.28 -22.34 -6.62
N ALA A 62 7.14 -22.96 -6.26
CA ALA A 62 6.87 -24.36 -6.56
C ALA A 62 6.73 -24.60 -8.07
N ILE A 63 6.05 -23.70 -8.80
CA ILE A 63 5.91 -23.83 -10.26
C ILE A 63 7.26 -23.74 -10.97
N ASP A 64 8.15 -22.83 -10.54
CA ASP A 64 9.51 -22.72 -11.08
C ASP A 64 10.26 -24.03 -10.89
N ASN A 65 10.27 -24.56 -9.66
CA ASN A 65 10.94 -25.82 -9.36
C ASN A 65 10.38 -27.01 -10.15
N VAL A 66 9.08 -27.02 -10.44
CA VAL A 66 8.47 -28.04 -11.31
C VAL A 66 8.94 -27.85 -12.74
N LEU A 67 8.84 -26.66 -13.31
CA LEU A 67 9.13 -26.41 -14.73
C LEU A 67 10.62 -26.47 -15.07
N ASP A 68 11.50 -26.18 -14.10
CA ASP A 68 12.96 -26.31 -14.22
C ASP A 68 13.47 -27.72 -13.87
N ALA A 69 12.63 -28.63 -13.36
CA ALA A 69 13.07 -29.97 -13.01
C ALA A 69 13.55 -30.74 -14.25
N PRO A 70 14.70 -31.44 -14.17
CA PRO A 70 15.19 -32.24 -15.28
C PRO A 70 14.19 -33.37 -15.59
N GLU A 71 14.02 -33.68 -16.88
CA GLU A 71 13.13 -34.76 -17.32
C GLU A 71 13.52 -36.09 -16.64
N ALA A 72 12.60 -36.65 -15.84
CA ALA A 72 12.82 -37.96 -15.26
C ALA A 72 12.80 -39.04 -16.37
N PRO A 73 13.68 -40.06 -16.32
CA PRO A 73 13.66 -41.16 -17.28
C PRO A 73 12.29 -41.85 -17.28
N GLY A 74 11.57 -41.83 -18.41
CA GLY A 74 10.22 -42.39 -18.53
C GLY A 74 9.07 -41.40 -18.33
N SER A 75 9.35 -40.09 -18.26
CA SER A 75 8.32 -39.04 -18.30
C SER A 75 7.55 -39.06 -19.63
N PRO A 76 6.27 -38.63 -19.64
CA PRO A 76 5.44 -38.64 -20.84
C PRO A 76 5.91 -37.58 -21.86
N GLY A 77 6.91 -37.92 -22.67
CA GLY A 77 7.36 -37.14 -23.82
C GLY A 77 7.80 -35.69 -23.54
N ALA A 78 8.23 -35.00 -24.61
CA ALA A 78 8.75 -33.63 -24.56
C ALA A 78 7.68 -32.54 -24.23
N ASP A 79 6.41 -32.92 -24.07
CA ASP A 79 5.27 -31.99 -23.94
C ASP A 79 4.66 -31.95 -22.52
N TRP A 80 5.25 -32.66 -21.55
CA TRP A 80 4.70 -32.74 -20.20
C TRP A 80 4.58 -31.38 -19.46
N PRO A 81 5.48 -30.39 -19.62
CA PRO A 81 5.31 -29.07 -18.98
C PRO A 81 4.11 -28.32 -19.58
N THR A 82 3.91 -28.44 -20.89
CA THR A 82 2.78 -27.83 -21.61
C THR A 82 1.44 -28.35 -21.11
N ALA A 83 1.31 -29.67 -20.95
CA ALA A 83 0.09 -30.28 -20.45
C ALA A 83 -0.26 -29.85 -19.01
N ARG A 84 0.74 -29.67 -18.13
CA ARG A 84 0.51 -29.14 -16.77
C ARG A 84 0.09 -27.68 -16.79
N VAL A 85 0.77 -26.86 -17.59
CA VAL A 85 0.42 -25.44 -17.75
C VAL A 85 -1.01 -25.28 -18.25
N GLU A 86 -1.44 -26.12 -19.22
CA GLU A 86 -2.83 -26.15 -19.69
C GLU A 86 -3.82 -26.57 -18.60
N ASP A 87 -3.48 -27.55 -17.76
CA ASP A 87 -4.30 -27.93 -16.60
C ASP A 87 -4.46 -26.77 -15.60
N TRP A 88 -3.36 -26.08 -15.28
CA TRP A 88 -3.40 -24.93 -14.37
C TRP A 88 -4.20 -23.74 -14.94
N HIS A 89 -4.15 -23.51 -16.25
CA HIS A 89 -5.05 -22.56 -16.91
C HIS A 89 -6.52 -22.95 -16.73
N ARG A 90 -6.87 -24.23 -16.95
CA ARG A 90 -8.25 -24.71 -16.74
C ARG A 90 -8.73 -24.52 -15.30
N ILE A 91 -7.84 -24.73 -14.32
CA ILE A 91 -8.14 -24.51 -12.90
C ILE A 91 -8.41 -23.03 -12.61
N LEU A 92 -7.63 -22.11 -13.17
CA LEU A 92 -7.87 -20.65 -13.07
C LEU A 92 -9.23 -20.25 -13.66
N ASP A 93 -9.66 -20.93 -14.72
CA ASP A 93 -10.98 -20.78 -15.37
C ASP A 93 -12.13 -21.45 -14.58
N GLY A 94 -11.83 -22.11 -13.46
CA GLY A 94 -12.83 -22.76 -12.60
C GLY A 94 -13.18 -24.20 -12.98
N HIS A 95 -12.44 -24.82 -13.88
CA HIS A 95 -12.63 -26.23 -14.27
C HIS A 95 -11.77 -27.14 -13.38
N ASP A 96 -12.21 -27.41 -12.16
CA ASP A 96 -11.53 -28.34 -11.25
C ASP A 96 -11.91 -29.79 -11.58
N GLY A 97 -10.92 -30.58 -12.00
CA GLY A 97 -11.05 -31.99 -12.36
C GLY A 97 -10.54 -32.97 -11.31
N GLY A 98 -10.27 -32.53 -10.07
CA GLY A 98 -9.74 -33.41 -9.02
C GLY A 98 -8.34 -33.94 -9.36
N SER A 99 -7.41 -33.03 -9.64
CA SER A 99 -6.02 -33.37 -9.99
C SER A 99 -5.26 -33.93 -8.77
N ASP A 100 -4.49 -35.01 -8.98
CA ASP A 100 -3.55 -35.55 -7.98
C ASP A 100 -2.29 -34.67 -7.86
N ASP A 101 -2.10 -33.68 -8.74
CA ASP A 101 -0.96 -32.76 -8.71
C ASP A 101 -1.01 -31.83 -7.47
N PRO A 102 0.01 -31.87 -6.58
CA PRO A 102 0.15 -30.93 -5.47
C PRO A 102 0.02 -29.46 -5.84
N VAL A 103 0.58 -29.08 -7.00
CA VAL A 103 0.61 -27.68 -7.46
C VAL A 103 -0.78 -27.25 -7.93
N ALA A 104 -1.50 -28.10 -8.65
CA ALA A 104 -2.89 -27.88 -9.04
C ALA A 104 -3.82 -27.72 -7.82
N ARG A 105 -3.66 -28.60 -6.82
CA ARG A 105 -4.44 -28.53 -5.57
C ARG A 105 -4.16 -27.25 -4.80
N ALA A 106 -2.89 -26.88 -4.67
CA ALA A 106 -2.49 -25.62 -4.04
C ALA A 106 -3.07 -24.40 -4.76
N LEU A 107 -3.06 -24.39 -6.10
CA LEU A 107 -3.66 -23.34 -6.91
C LEU A 107 -5.16 -23.20 -6.65
N ALA A 108 -5.90 -24.31 -6.57
CA ALA A 108 -7.32 -24.30 -6.23
C ALA A 108 -7.60 -23.76 -4.81
N GLU A 109 -6.70 -23.99 -3.84
CA GLU A 109 -6.82 -23.34 -2.53
C GLU A 109 -6.54 -21.83 -2.59
N ILE A 110 -5.53 -21.41 -3.36
CA ILE A 110 -5.15 -20.00 -3.53
C ILE A 110 -6.26 -19.21 -4.26
N ILE A 111 -6.88 -19.80 -5.29
CA ILE A 111 -8.04 -19.22 -5.98
C ILE A 111 -9.13 -18.89 -4.96
N ARG A 112 -9.49 -19.84 -4.08
CA ARG A 112 -10.47 -19.61 -3.02
C ARG A 112 -10.02 -18.60 -1.98
N ASP A 113 -8.72 -18.50 -1.71
CA ASP A 113 -8.17 -17.51 -0.79
C ASP A 113 -8.27 -16.08 -1.35
N VAL A 114 -8.16 -15.91 -2.68
CA VAL A 114 -8.18 -14.59 -3.35
C VAL A 114 -9.59 -14.19 -3.84
N ASP A 115 -10.43 -15.16 -4.19
CA ASP A 115 -11.84 -14.98 -4.60
C ASP A 115 -12.73 -14.61 -3.39
N GLY A 116 -12.51 -13.41 -2.84
CA GLY A 116 -13.25 -12.88 -1.69
C GLY A 116 -14.62 -12.29 -2.04
N ASP A 117 -15.53 -12.31 -1.07
CA ASP A 117 -16.97 -11.96 -1.14
C ASP A 117 -17.28 -10.50 -1.56
N GLY A 118 -16.93 -10.06 -2.78
CA GLY A 118 -17.53 -8.86 -3.38
C GLY A 118 -16.68 -8.00 -4.32
N ARG A 119 -15.52 -8.45 -4.82
CA ARG A 119 -14.65 -7.63 -5.72
C ARG A 119 -14.25 -8.35 -7.02
N PRO A 120 -15.21 -8.65 -7.92
CA PRO A 120 -14.95 -9.42 -9.14
C PRO A 120 -13.95 -8.75 -10.09
N GLU A 121 -13.90 -7.42 -10.11
CA GLU A 121 -12.96 -6.68 -10.96
C GLU A 121 -11.50 -6.89 -10.54
N LEU A 122 -11.22 -6.86 -9.23
CA LEU A 122 -9.85 -7.07 -8.71
C LEU A 122 -9.44 -8.53 -8.84
N PHE A 123 -10.37 -9.44 -8.62
CA PHE A 123 -10.14 -10.87 -8.83
C PHE A 123 -9.85 -11.18 -10.30
N ALA A 124 -10.55 -10.54 -11.24
CA ALA A 124 -10.28 -10.68 -12.67
C ALA A 124 -8.87 -10.18 -13.04
N VAL A 125 -8.41 -9.07 -12.45
CA VAL A 125 -7.03 -8.57 -12.64
C VAL A 125 -6.00 -9.56 -12.09
N TRP A 126 -6.23 -10.14 -10.91
CA TRP A 126 -5.34 -11.17 -10.38
C TRP A 126 -5.33 -12.42 -11.25
N ARG A 127 -6.51 -12.94 -11.63
CA ARG A 127 -6.61 -14.12 -12.50
C ARG A 127 -5.87 -13.92 -13.81
N GLU A 128 -6.07 -12.77 -14.47
CA GLU A 128 -5.34 -12.40 -15.70
C GLU A 128 -3.82 -12.46 -15.48
N SER A 129 -3.31 -11.90 -14.38
CA SER A 129 -1.88 -11.95 -14.09
C SER A 129 -1.39 -13.40 -13.88
N MET A 130 -2.20 -14.29 -13.29
CA MET A 130 -1.84 -15.70 -13.16
C MET A 130 -1.76 -16.41 -14.52
N HIS A 131 -2.68 -16.14 -15.46
CA HIS A 131 -2.56 -16.65 -16.84
C HIS A 131 -1.30 -16.12 -17.53
N GLN A 132 -0.94 -14.85 -17.29
CA GLN A 132 0.25 -14.24 -17.86
C GLN A 132 1.53 -14.93 -17.36
N THR A 133 1.65 -15.26 -16.06
CA THR A 133 2.80 -16.01 -15.54
C THR A 133 2.95 -17.37 -16.20
N LEU A 134 1.86 -18.13 -16.29
CA LEU A 134 1.87 -19.44 -16.92
C LEU A 134 2.30 -19.36 -18.40
N THR A 135 1.83 -18.33 -19.10
CA THR A 135 2.25 -18.04 -20.48
C THR A 135 3.73 -17.67 -20.55
N GLY A 136 4.20 -16.82 -19.63
CA GLY A 136 5.59 -16.38 -19.54
C GLY A 136 6.56 -17.52 -19.26
N MET A 137 6.24 -18.39 -18.30
CA MET A 137 7.07 -19.54 -17.95
C MET A 137 7.13 -20.59 -19.09
N ARG A 138 6.01 -20.84 -19.77
CA ARG A 138 6.03 -21.68 -20.99
C ARG A 138 6.94 -21.07 -22.06
N TYR A 139 6.85 -19.76 -22.27
CA TYR A 139 7.73 -19.05 -23.21
C TYR A 139 9.21 -19.16 -22.83
N GLU A 140 9.57 -19.00 -21.56
CA GLU A 140 10.95 -19.16 -21.07
C GLU A 140 11.49 -20.58 -21.28
N HIS A 141 10.66 -21.59 -21.03
CA HIS A 141 11.00 -22.98 -21.26
C HIS A 141 11.25 -23.27 -22.76
N GLU A 142 10.36 -22.81 -23.64
CA GLU A 142 10.46 -22.99 -25.09
C GLU A 142 11.68 -22.27 -25.69
N THR A 143 11.96 -21.04 -25.22
CA THR A 143 13.12 -20.27 -25.67
C THR A 143 14.43 -20.90 -25.19
N SER A 144 14.50 -21.38 -23.95
CA SER A 144 15.66 -22.12 -23.42
C SER A 144 15.95 -23.39 -24.23
N ARG A 145 14.91 -24.16 -24.56
CA ARG A 145 15.03 -25.36 -25.41
C ARG A 145 15.49 -25.02 -26.83
N THR A 146 14.98 -23.92 -27.38
CA THR A 146 15.38 -23.43 -28.71
C THR A 146 16.84 -23.00 -28.72
N ALA A 147 17.29 -22.27 -27.70
CA ALA A 147 18.70 -21.88 -27.53
C ALA A 147 19.62 -23.11 -27.39
N ALA A 148 19.23 -24.11 -26.59
CA ALA A 148 20.00 -25.35 -26.40
C ALA A 148 20.18 -26.17 -27.70
N THR A 149 19.26 -26.02 -28.67
CA THR A 149 19.32 -26.68 -29.98
C THR A 149 19.95 -25.80 -31.07
N GLY A 150 20.50 -24.63 -30.71
CA GLY A 150 21.12 -23.69 -31.65
C GLY A 150 20.12 -22.92 -32.52
N GLY A 151 18.87 -22.82 -32.08
CA GLY A 151 17.82 -22.05 -32.74
C GLY A 151 18.03 -20.54 -32.66
N THR A 152 17.19 -19.78 -33.37
CA THR A 152 17.27 -18.32 -33.40
C THR A 152 16.86 -17.71 -32.07
N ALA A 153 17.66 -16.76 -31.57
CA ALA A 153 17.36 -16.04 -30.34
C ALA A 153 16.07 -15.21 -30.46
N PRO A 154 15.24 -15.14 -29.41
CA PRO A 154 14.02 -14.33 -29.42
C PRO A 154 14.33 -12.82 -29.49
N PRO A 155 13.41 -12.00 -30.03
CA PRO A 155 13.52 -10.55 -29.90
C PRO A 155 13.54 -10.12 -28.44
N LEU A 156 14.44 -9.20 -28.08
CA LEU A 156 14.56 -8.68 -26.71
C LEU A 156 13.23 -8.16 -26.14
N ALA A 157 12.40 -7.51 -26.96
CA ALA A 157 11.10 -7.00 -26.52
C ALA A 157 10.14 -8.12 -26.10
N ASP A 158 10.14 -9.25 -26.82
CA ASP A 158 9.32 -10.40 -26.48
C ASP A 158 9.84 -11.08 -25.22
N TYR A 159 11.16 -11.21 -25.10
CA TYR A 159 11.80 -11.72 -23.88
C TYR A 159 11.41 -10.89 -22.65
N LEU A 160 11.57 -9.56 -22.70
CA LEU A 160 11.27 -8.69 -21.55
C LEU A 160 9.79 -8.72 -21.17
N ARG A 161 8.89 -8.76 -22.15
CA ARG A 161 7.44 -8.86 -21.89
C ARG A 161 7.08 -10.14 -21.14
N HIS A 162 7.52 -11.30 -21.62
CA HIS A 162 7.23 -12.58 -20.96
C HIS A 162 8.00 -12.72 -19.64
N GLY A 163 9.23 -12.20 -19.60
CA GLY A 163 10.07 -12.14 -18.40
C GLY A 163 9.44 -11.31 -17.27
N ALA A 164 8.72 -10.24 -17.60
CA ALA A 164 7.97 -9.44 -16.63
C ALA A 164 6.77 -10.22 -16.05
N TRP A 165 6.17 -11.14 -16.82
CA TRP A 165 5.07 -11.99 -16.35
C TRP A 165 5.53 -13.17 -15.50
N SER A 166 6.69 -13.75 -15.80
CA SER A 166 7.24 -14.92 -15.11
C SER A 166 8.00 -14.57 -13.82
N ILE A 167 8.44 -13.32 -13.63
CA ILE A 167 9.20 -12.91 -12.42
C ILE A 167 8.37 -12.90 -11.14
N GLY A 168 7.05 -13.11 -11.22
CA GLY A 168 6.16 -13.31 -10.08
C GLY A 168 5.75 -12.02 -9.33
N VAL A 169 6.22 -10.85 -9.75
CA VAL A 169 5.94 -9.57 -9.08
C VAL A 169 4.48 -9.15 -9.28
N GLU A 170 3.96 -9.28 -10.50
CA GLU A 170 2.59 -8.87 -10.82
C GLU A 170 1.57 -9.68 -10.02
N GLN A 171 1.79 -10.97 -9.87
CA GLN A 171 0.89 -11.92 -9.21
C GLN A 171 0.81 -11.64 -7.72
N GLN A 172 1.95 -11.35 -7.09
CA GLN A 172 1.99 -10.93 -5.68
C GLN A 172 1.21 -9.62 -5.47
N VAL A 173 1.38 -8.64 -6.35
CA VAL A 173 0.77 -7.31 -6.21
C VAL A 173 -0.72 -7.32 -6.52
N THR A 174 -1.16 -8.02 -7.56
CA THR A 174 -2.57 -8.12 -7.92
C THR A 174 -3.35 -8.94 -6.89
N ALA A 175 -2.74 -9.97 -6.28
CA ALA A 175 -3.33 -10.68 -5.15
C ALA A 175 -3.47 -9.78 -3.93
N LEU A 176 -2.45 -8.96 -3.65
CA LEU A 176 -2.49 -7.92 -2.63
C LEU A 176 -3.68 -6.98 -2.84
N TRP A 177 -3.88 -6.48 -4.06
CA TRP A 177 -5.02 -5.60 -4.37
C TRP A 177 -6.37 -6.30 -4.19
N ALA A 178 -6.52 -7.56 -4.62
CA ALA A 178 -7.76 -8.31 -4.42
C ALA A 178 -8.10 -8.51 -2.93
N LEU A 179 -7.07 -8.71 -2.10
CA LEU A 179 -7.20 -8.95 -0.66
C LEU A 179 -7.28 -7.66 0.17
N LEU A 180 -6.89 -6.50 -0.38
CA LEU A 180 -6.94 -5.22 0.30
C LEU A 180 -8.36 -4.67 0.37
N ASP A 181 -8.77 -4.27 1.56
CA ASP A 181 -10.02 -3.54 1.76
C ASP A 181 -9.82 -2.03 1.57
N GLU A 182 -9.65 -1.64 0.31
CA GLU A 182 -9.44 -0.24 -0.08
C GLU A 182 -10.60 0.27 -0.96
N PRO A 183 -11.42 1.22 -0.47
CA PRO A 183 -12.52 1.80 -1.23
C PRO A 183 -12.06 2.46 -2.54
N GLY A 184 -12.74 2.13 -3.65
CA GLY A 184 -12.45 2.71 -4.97
C GLY A 184 -11.13 2.25 -5.59
N LEU A 185 -10.51 1.15 -5.12
CA LEU A 185 -9.24 0.65 -5.69
C LEU A 185 -9.36 0.38 -7.20
N ALA A 186 -10.52 -0.13 -7.63
CA ALA A 186 -10.82 -0.38 -9.04
C ALA A 186 -10.60 0.84 -9.93
N ASP A 187 -11.01 2.03 -9.49
CA ASP A 187 -10.87 3.28 -10.25
C ASP A 187 -9.40 3.67 -10.46
N ARG A 188 -8.50 3.19 -9.59
CA ARG A 188 -7.06 3.48 -9.63
C ARG A 188 -6.25 2.42 -10.37
N LEU A 189 -6.86 1.30 -10.76
CA LEU A 189 -6.18 0.21 -11.47
C LEU A 189 -5.39 0.67 -12.71
N PRO A 190 -5.87 1.60 -13.57
CA PRO A 190 -5.10 2.02 -14.75
C PRO A 190 -3.72 2.60 -14.38
N VAL A 191 -3.66 3.44 -13.35
CA VAL A 191 -2.41 4.05 -12.88
C VAL A 191 -1.53 3.02 -12.17
N LEU A 192 -2.14 2.22 -11.28
CA LEU A 192 -1.43 1.18 -10.52
C LEU A 192 -0.84 0.09 -11.42
N ARG A 193 -1.56 -0.36 -12.45
CA ARG A 193 -1.09 -1.37 -13.40
C ARG A 193 0.05 -0.85 -14.27
N THR A 194 0.01 0.43 -14.65
CA THR A 194 1.12 1.06 -15.39
C THR A 194 2.39 1.04 -14.54
N ALA A 195 2.31 1.48 -13.29
CA ALA A 195 3.45 1.45 -12.37
C ALA A 195 3.94 0.02 -12.09
N LEU A 196 3.03 -0.95 -11.97
CA LEU A 196 3.35 -2.35 -11.75
C LEU A 196 4.13 -2.95 -12.94
N HIS A 197 3.71 -2.65 -14.17
CA HIS A 197 4.37 -3.16 -15.37
C HIS A 197 5.81 -2.64 -15.51
N ASP A 198 6.02 -1.35 -15.24
CA ASP A 198 7.36 -0.73 -15.20
C ASP A 198 8.26 -1.41 -14.16
N ALA A 199 7.70 -1.68 -12.97
CA ALA A 199 8.42 -2.36 -11.91
C ALA A 199 8.76 -3.82 -12.25
N ALA A 200 7.82 -4.59 -12.80
CA ALA A 200 8.04 -5.99 -13.15
C ALA A 200 9.14 -6.13 -14.22
N THR A 201 9.12 -5.28 -15.24
CA THR A 201 10.17 -5.23 -16.27
C THR A 201 11.53 -4.85 -15.68
N ALA A 202 11.57 -3.86 -14.79
CA ALA A 202 12.81 -3.46 -14.12
C ALA A 202 13.37 -4.56 -13.20
N ILE A 203 12.51 -5.24 -12.45
CA ILE A 203 12.92 -6.33 -11.55
C ILE A 203 13.41 -7.54 -12.35
N ARG A 204 12.81 -7.84 -13.51
CA ARG A 204 13.35 -8.83 -14.47
C ARG A 204 14.77 -8.49 -14.88
N LEU A 205 15.05 -7.25 -15.31
CA LEU A 205 16.40 -6.83 -15.67
C LEU A 205 17.40 -6.93 -14.51
N LEU A 206 16.98 -6.63 -13.28
CA LEU A 206 17.83 -6.82 -12.09
C LEU A 206 18.11 -8.30 -11.79
N ASN A 207 17.12 -9.16 -12.02
CA ASN A 207 17.30 -10.61 -11.93
C ASN A 207 18.33 -11.10 -12.95
N ASP A 208 18.19 -10.71 -14.23
CA ASP A 208 19.11 -11.10 -15.30
C ASP A 208 20.54 -10.60 -15.02
N LEU A 209 20.70 -9.34 -14.58
CA LEU A 209 21.99 -8.79 -14.18
C LEU A 209 22.65 -9.60 -13.05
N ARG A 210 21.84 -10.09 -12.10
CA ARG A 210 22.33 -10.88 -10.97
C ARG A 210 22.63 -12.32 -11.37
N GLY A 211 21.81 -12.89 -12.25
CA GLY A 211 21.83 -14.26 -12.73
C GLY A 211 22.75 -14.52 -13.93
N HIS A 212 23.23 -13.48 -14.61
CA HIS A 212 23.88 -13.57 -15.92
C HIS A 212 24.95 -14.67 -16.02
N HIS A 213 25.93 -14.68 -15.12
CA HIS A 213 27.02 -15.66 -15.17
C HIS A 213 26.52 -17.10 -14.97
N ARG A 214 25.44 -17.30 -14.22
CA ARG A 214 24.81 -18.60 -14.00
C ARG A 214 24.03 -19.02 -15.24
N GLU A 215 23.17 -18.14 -15.75
CA GLU A 215 22.31 -18.42 -16.90
C GLU A 215 23.13 -18.67 -18.17
N GLN A 216 24.22 -17.91 -18.35
CA GLN A 216 25.21 -18.15 -19.38
C GLN A 216 25.86 -19.55 -19.26
N ALA A 217 26.19 -20.00 -18.05
CA ALA A 217 26.76 -21.33 -17.81
C ALA A 217 25.75 -22.46 -18.07
N GLU A 218 24.47 -22.18 -17.88
CA GLU A 218 23.35 -23.10 -18.13
C GLU A 218 22.84 -23.04 -19.58
N GLY A 219 23.34 -22.10 -20.40
CA GLY A 219 22.90 -21.89 -21.78
C GLY A 219 21.49 -21.30 -21.89
N LYS A 220 20.97 -20.70 -20.81
CA LYS A 220 19.65 -20.04 -20.79
C LYS A 220 19.78 -18.61 -21.32
N PRO A 221 18.82 -18.13 -22.15
CA PRO A 221 18.84 -16.76 -22.62
C PRO A 221 18.48 -15.77 -21.50
N ASP A 222 19.22 -14.68 -21.45
CA ASP A 222 18.95 -13.51 -20.62
C ASP A 222 19.05 -12.21 -21.42
N ALA A 223 18.60 -11.08 -20.87
CA ALA A 223 18.63 -9.80 -21.59
C ALA A 223 20.02 -9.39 -22.11
N LEU A 224 21.11 -9.80 -21.44
CA LEU A 224 22.48 -9.47 -21.83
C LEU A 224 22.92 -10.32 -23.02
N THR A 225 22.61 -11.62 -23.00
CA THR A 225 22.84 -12.52 -24.15
C THR A 225 22.02 -12.11 -25.38
N LEU A 226 20.90 -11.41 -25.19
CA LEU A 226 20.03 -10.88 -26.23
C LEU A 226 20.42 -9.47 -26.71
N GLY A 227 21.58 -8.96 -26.28
CA GLY A 227 22.21 -7.78 -26.86
C GLY A 227 22.21 -6.53 -26.00
N LEU A 228 21.77 -6.59 -24.73
CA LEU A 228 22.02 -5.49 -23.79
C LEU A 228 23.42 -5.58 -23.19
N THR A 229 24.09 -4.45 -23.07
CA THR A 229 25.24 -4.34 -22.16
C THR A 229 24.75 -4.31 -20.71
N GLU A 230 25.61 -4.70 -19.75
CA GLU A 230 25.32 -4.59 -18.31
C GLU A 230 24.86 -3.17 -17.93
N ARG A 231 25.53 -2.15 -18.49
CA ARG A 231 25.20 -0.74 -18.25
C ARG A 231 23.80 -0.39 -18.76
N GLU A 232 23.45 -0.79 -19.98
CA GLU A 232 22.13 -0.51 -20.55
C GLU A 232 21.01 -1.25 -19.81
N ALA A 233 21.25 -2.50 -19.41
CA ALA A 233 20.29 -3.25 -18.61
C ALA A 233 20.06 -2.56 -17.26
N TYR A 234 21.13 -2.10 -16.61
CA TYR A 234 21.04 -1.36 -15.35
C TYR A 234 20.30 -0.02 -15.51
N GLU A 235 20.66 0.79 -16.52
CA GLU A 235 20.02 2.09 -16.78
C GLU A 235 18.52 1.94 -17.08
N ARG A 236 18.13 0.88 -17.82
CA ARG A 236 16.72 0.58 -18.08
C ARG A 236 15.98 0.12 -16.83
N ALA A 237 16.61 -0.72 -16.00
CA ALA A 237 16.03 -1.14 -14.73
C ALA A 237 15.80 0.07 -13.82
N ASP A 238 16.81 0.93 -13.68
CA ASP A 238 16.75 2.14 -12.85
C ASP A 238 15.66 3.10 -13.32
N ALA A 239 15.57 3.37 -14.63
CA ALA A 239 14.53 4.20 -15.22
C ALA A 239 13.11 3.63 -15.00
N GLY A 240 12.94 2.31 -15.10
CA GLY A 240 11.66 1.64 -14.83
C GLY A 240 11.25 1.76 -13.35
N LEU A 241 12.18 1.58 -12.42
CA LEU A 241 11.93 1.78 -10.98
C LEU A 241 11.57 3.24 -10.69
N GLU A 242 12.27 4.20 -11.28
CA GLU A 242 11.99 5.62 -11.11
C GLU A 242 10.60 5.99 -11.65
N SER A 243 10.25 5.50 -12.85
CA SER A 243 8.93 5.68 -13.47
C SER A 243 7.81 5.15 -12.57
N CYS A 244 7.98 3.94 -12.05
CA CYS A 244 7.07 3.31 -11.11
C CYS A 244 6.88 4.19 -9.86
N LEU A 245 7.97 4.54 -9.17
CA LEU A 245 7.91 5.32 -7.92
C LEU A 245 7.31 6.71 -8.13
N ARG A 246 7.61 7.37 -9.24
CA ARG A 246 7.04 8.67 -9.62
C ARG A 246 5.54 8.58 -9.86
N THR A 247 5.10 7.54 -10.55
CA THR A 247 3.67 7.28 -10.81
C THR A 247 2.91 7.01 -9.52
N LEU A 248 3.53 6.31 -8.56
CA LEU A 248 2.93 6.01 -7.26
C LEU A 248 2.97 7.17 -6.26
N ALA A 249 3.88 8.13 -6.42
CA ALA A 249 4.10 9.22 -5.48
C ALA A 249 2.79 9.91 -4.99
N PRO A 250 1.89 10.41 -5.86
CA PRO A 250 0.66 11.07 -5.40
C PRO A 250 -0.27 10.10 -4.64
N LEU A 251 -0.32 8.83 -5.04
CA LEU A 251 -1.18 7.82 -4.40
C LEU A 251 -0.63 7.40 -3.04
N THR A 252 0.69 7.26 -2.92
CA THR A 252 1.35 6.97 -1.64
C THR A 252 1.26 8.14 -0.66
N ALA A 253 1.36 9.38 -1.15
CA ALA A 253 1.18 10.59 -0.34
C ALA A 253 -0.27 10.70 0.19
N ALA A 254 -1.25 10.27 -0.60
CA ALA A 254 -2.66 10.18 -0.20
C ALA A 254 -2.96 8.98 0.72
N GLY A 255 -2.00 8.09 0.96
CA GLY A 255 -2.15 6.96 1.88
C GLY A 255 -2.87 5.74 1.30
N TYR A 256 -3.00 5.62 -0.02
CA TYR A 256 -3.59 4.42 -0.64
C TYR A 256 -2.71 3.20 -0.39
N GLY A 257 -3.21 2.25 0.40
CA GLY A 257 -2.52 1.01 0.78
C GLY A 257 -2.08 0.18 -0.42
N SER A 258 -2.84 0.19 -1.51
CA SER A 258 -2.53 -0.48 -2.78
C SER A 258 -1.23 0.04 -3.42
N ALA A 259 -1.04 1.37 -3.43
CA ALA A 259 0.16 2.03 -3.93
C ALA A 259 1.35 1.86 -2.98
N VAL A 260 1.11 1.94 -1.66
CA VAL A 260 2.15 1.73 -0.63
C VAL A 260 2.64 0.28 -0.67
N ALA A 261 1.75 -0.70 -0.81
CA ALA A 261 2.11 -2.11 -0.94
C ALA A 261 3.00 -2.33 -2.17
N LEU A 262 2.60 -1.81 -3.34
CA LEU A 262 3.40 -1.90 -4.56
C LEU A 262 4.78 -1.26 -4.36
N GLN A 263 4.85 -0.02 -3.84
CA GLN A 263 6.13 0.64 -3.56
C GLN A 263 7.05 -0.23 -2.68
N ARG A 264 6.50 -0.90 -1.66
CA ARG A 264 7.26 -1.78 -0.76
C ARG A 264 7.72 -3.05 -1.46
N VAL A 265 6.88 -3.67 -2.30
CA VAL A 265 7.24 -4.80 -3.14
C VAL A 265 8.41 -4.44 -4.05
N VAL A 266 8.36 -3.27 -4.70
CA VAL A 266 9.44 -2.78 -5.57
C VAL A 266 10.74 -2.59 -4.80
N ILE A 267 10.71 -1.91 -3.67
CA ILE A 267 11.90 -1.66 -2.84
C ILE A 267 12.52 -2.98 -2.35
N TRP A 268 11.70 -3.95 -1.95
CA TRP A 268 12.17 -5.26 -1.51
C TRP A 268 12.89 -5.99 -2.63
N HIS A 269 12.24 -6.19 -3.77
CA HIS A 269 12.80 -6.96 -4.88
C HIS A 269 14.05 -6.28 -5.45
N ALA A 270 14.00 -4.97 -5.67
CA ALA A 270 15.16 -4.22 -6.16
C ALA A 270 16.36 -4.43 -5.22
N ARG A 271 16.18 -4.29 -3.90
CA ARG A 271 17.27 -4.48 -2.93
C ARG A 271 17.71 -5.92 -2.79
N MET A 272 16.78 -6.86 -2.87
CA MET A 272 17.07 -8.28 -2.80
C MET A 272 18.04 -8.64 -3.91
N TYR A 273 17.76 -8.30 -5.18
CA TYR A 273 18.69 -8.57 -6.30
C TYR A 273 19.99 -7.75 -6.23
N HIS A 274 19.99 -6.56 -5.61
CA HIS A 274 21.24 -5.81 -5.38
C HIS A 274 22.15 -6.42 -4.31
N ARG A 275 21.60 -7.15 -3.33
CA ARG A 275 22.35 -7.60 -2.13
C ARG A 275 22.48 -9.12 -2.00
N PHE A 276 21.56 -9.89 -2.53
CA PHE A 276 21.38 -11.32 -2.26
C PHE A 276 20.87 -12.07 -3.51
N ASP A 277 21.03 -13.39 -3.53
CA ASP A 277 20.43 -14.28 -4.54
C ASP A 277 19.52 -15.28 -3.80
N PRO A 278 18.19 -15.20 -3.97
CA PRO A 278 17.23 -16.02 -3.24
C PRO A 278 17.22 -17.48 -3.68
N VAL A 279 17.76 -17.79 -4.86
CA VAL A 279 17.77 -19.15 -5.42
C VAL A 279 18.89 -20.00 -4.77
N ARG A 280 19.93 -19.38 -4.20
CA ARG A 280 21.03 -20.07 -3.50
C ARG A 280 21.56 -19.31 -2.27
N PRO A 281 20.96 -19.47 -1.08
CA PRO A 281 21.52 -18.91 0.15
C PRO A 281 22.93 -19.46 0.42
N GLY A 282 23.95 -18.60 0.48
CA GLY A 282 25.25 -18.92 1.10
C GLY A 282 26.50 -19.01 0.21
N ARG A 283 26.46 -18.72 -1.10
CA ARG A 283 27.70 -18.52 -1.90
C ARG A 283 28.15 -17.05 -1.88
N THR A 284 29.47 -16.83 -2.01
CA THR A 284 30.11 -15.51 -2.11
C THR A 284 29.31 -14.61 -3.05
N ALA A 285 28.68 -13.58 -2.49
CA ALA A 285 27.87 -12.63 -3.25
C ALA A 285 28.70 -12.02 -4.39
N ALA A 286 28.16 -12.03 -5.61
CA ALA A 286 28.66 -11.17 -6.67
C ALA A 286 28.69 -9.72 -6.14
N PRO A 287 29.69 -8.90 -6.55
CA PRO A 287 29.78 -7.52 -6.10
C PRO A 287 28.42 -6.81 -6.27
N PRO A 288 28.05 -5.93 -5.33
CA PRO A 288 26.79 -5.20 -5.43
C PRO A 288 26.73 -4.48 -6.79
N LEU A 289 25.56 -4.52 -7.43
CA LEU A 289 25.31 -3.74 -8.63
C LEU A 289 25.61 -2.25 -8.35
N PRO A 290 25.98 -1.45 -9.37
CA PRO A 290 26.25 -0.01 -9.22
C PRO A 290 25.16 0.70 -8.40
N GLY A 291 25.54 1.76 -7.69
CA GLY A 291 24.75 2.38 -6.62
C GLY A 291 23.28 2.62 -6.97
N SER A 292 22.38 1.95 -6.23
CA SER A 292 20.93 2.07 -6.36
C SER A 292 20.47 3.52 -6.23
N THR A 293 19.73 4.04 -7.21
CA THR A 293 19.01 5.32 -7.06
C THR A 293 17.74 5.16 -6.23
N VAL A 294 17.31 3.91 -5.97
CA VAL A 294 16.22 3.62 -5.03
C VAL A 294 16.68 4.14 -3.66
N PRO A 295 16.01 5.15 -3.10
CA PRO A 295 16.46 5.77 -1.86
C PRO A 295 16.69 4.70 -0.79
N ALA A 296 17.69 4.95 0.08
CA ALA A 296 17.86 4.17 1.31
C ALA A 296 16.49 4.11 2.02
N PRO A 297 16.20 3.09 2.84
CA PRO A 297 14.94 3.14 3.57
C PRO A 297 15.07 4.37 4.45
N SER A 298 14.36 5.44 4.11
CA SER A 298 13.93 6.35 5.15
C SER A 298 13.31 5.44 6.20
N VAL A 299 13.58 5.68 7.49
CA VAL A 299 12.60 5.24 8.50
C VAL A 299 11.27 5.69 7.90
N PRO A 300 10.40 4.76 7.48
CA PRO A 300 9.20 5.19 6.82
C PRO A 300 8.53 6.12 7.85
N PRO A 301 7.84 7.21 7.47
CA PRO A 301 6.74 7.58 8.35
C PRO A 301 6.03 6.24 8.58
N ARG A 302 5.80 5.83 9.84
CA ARG A 302 4.95 4.65 10.08
C ARG A 302 3.82 4.79 9.04
N PRO A 303 3.57 3.82 8.12
CA PRO A 303 2.27 3.85 7.45
C PRO A 303 1.34 3.97 8.63
N LYS A 304 0.63 5.12 8.80
CA LYS A 304 0.03 5.56 10.08
C LYS A 304 -0.34 4.27 10.76
N GLU A 305 0.43 3.86 11.80
CA GLU A 305 0.29 2.54 12.41
C GLU A 305 -1.19 2.39 12.50
N ALA A 306 -1.82 1.47 11.71
CA ALA A 306 -3.24 1.62 11.49
C ALA A 306 -3.79 1.72 12.90
N PRO A 307 -4.30 2.89 13.32
CA PRO A 307 -5.07 2.91 14.53
C PRO A 307 -6.15 1.86 14.20
N PRO A 308 -6.77 1.21 15.19
CA PRO A 308 -8.03 0.54 14.88
C PRO A 308 -8.77 1.45 13.88
N MET A 309 -9.09 0.95 12.67
CA MET A 309 -9.85 1.73 11.68
C MET A 309 -11.16 2.07 12.39
N GLY A 310 -11.17 3.20 13.10
CA GLY A 310 -11.98 3.18 14.30
C GLY A 310 -11.90 4.39 15.21
N THR A 311 -11.17 5.47 14.89
CA THR A 311 -11.38 6.73 15.65
C THR A 311 -11.08 7.97 14.83
N GLU A 312 -9.88 8.16 14.26
CA GLU A 312 -9.61 9.36 13.41
C GLU A 312 -10.51 9.39 12.17
N GLN A 313 -10.62 8.27 11.46
CA GLN A 313 -11.48 8.15 10.29
C GLN A 313 -12.96 8.20 10.67
N GLU A 314 -13.37 7.57 11.76
CA GLU A 314 -14.76 7.65 12.23
C GLU A 314 -15.14 9.07 12.65
N VAL A 315 -14.21 9.81 13.27
CA VAL A 315 -14.37 11.23 13.58
C VAL A 315 -14.43 12.04 12.28
N LEU A 316 -13.62 11.74 11.26
CA LEU A 316 -13.72 12.39 9.95
C LEU A 316 -15.04 12.07 9.23
N ASP A 317 -15.54 10.84 9.33
CA ASP A 317 -16.83 10.42 8.79
C ASP A 317 -17.97 11.10 9.55
N ALA A 318 -17.84 11.26 10.87
CA ALA A 318 -18.76 12.05 11.69
C ALA A 318 -18.73 13.53 11.30
N VAL A 319 -17.55 14.12 11.06
CA VAL A 319 -17.39 15.48 10.52
C VAL A 319 -18.07 15.63 9.15
N ALA A 320 -17.92 14.65 8.27
CA ALA A 320 -18.49 14.68 6.92
C ALA A 320 -20.02 14.49 6.91
N SER A 321 -20.53 13.62 7.78
CA SER A 321 -21.97 13.31 7.90
C SER A 321 -22.72 14.23 8.86
N GLY A 322 -22.00 14.99 9.69
CA GLY A 322 -22.58 15.77 10.80
C GLY A 322 -23.08 14.89 11.95
N ALA A 323 -22.53 13.69 12.13
CA ALA A 323 -22.93 12.77 13.18
C ALA A 323 -22.29 13.12 14.54
N THR A 324 -22.93 12.69 15.62
CA THR A 324 -22.38 12.82 16.98
C THR A 324 -21.26 11.82 17.25
N TYR A 325 -20.36 12.12 18.19
CA TYR A 325 -19.26 11.22 18.57
C TYR A 325 -19.02 11.21 20.09
N ASP A 326 -18.47 10.13 20.63
CA ASP A 326 -18.24 9.98 22.08
C ASP A 326 -17.13 10.92 22.59
N THR A 327 -17.43 11.68 23.64
CA THR A 327 -16.52 12.68 24.22
C THR A 327 -15.24 12.09 24.80
N ALA A 328 -15.30 10.90 25.41
CA ALA A 328 -14.10 10.27 25.99
C ALA A 328 -13.16 9.78 24.89
N GLU A 329 -13.70 9.28 23.78
CA GLU A 329 -12.94 8.91 22.59
C GLU A 329 -12.34 10.14 21.89
N LEU A 330 -13.08 11.25 21.79
CA LEU A 330 -12.54 12.53 21.28
C LEU A 330 -11.41 13.05 22.15
N ALA A 331 -11.53 12.97 23.47
CA ALA A 331 -10.48 13.37 24.40
C ALA A 331 -9.21 12.53 24.23
N ALA A 332 -9.35 11.20 24.15
CA ALA A 332 -8.24 10.28 23.92
C ALA A 332 -7.60 10.48 22.54
N LEU A 333 -8.39 10.86 21.53
CA LEU A 333 -7.87 11.22 20.22
C LEU A 333 -7.10 12.55 20.25
N PHE A 334 -7.70 13.59 20.84
CA PHE A 334 -7.11 14.92 20.96
C PHE A 334 -5.72 14.90 21.60
N ASP A 335 -5.53 14.08 22.64
CA ASP A 335 -4.24 13.91 23.32
C ASP A 335 -3.15 13.33 22.41
N ARG A 336 -3.51 12.56 21.38
CA ARG A 336 -2.57 11.94 20.44
C ARG A 336 -2.24 12.83 19.24
N LEU A 337 -3.17 13.66 18.79
CA LEU A 337 -3.02 14.48 17.60
C LEU A 337 -1.89 15.52 17.69
N ALA A 338 -1.34 15.91 16.55
CA ALA A 338 -0.24 16.88 16.47
C ALA A 338 -0.70 18.30 16.86
N PRO A 339 0.18 19.10 17.49
CA PRO A 339 -0.09 20.52 17.70
C PRO A 339 -0.10 21.27 16.36
N VAL A 340 -0.69 22.46 16.36
CA VAL A 340 -0.69 23.39 15.23
C VAL A 340 0.06 24.66 15.57
N ASP A 341 0.68 25.26 14.56
CA ASP A 341 1.26 26.59 14.67
C ASP A 341 0.30 27.68 14.16
N THR A 342 0.66 28.93 14.39
CA THR A 342 -0.16 30.09 14.03
C THR A 342 -0.34 30.19 12.52
N ALA A 343 0.68 29.87 11.72
CA ALA A 343 0.63 29.96 10.26
C ALA A 343 -0.36 28.95 9.67
N PHE A 344 -0.47 27.76 10.28
CA PHE A 344 -1.41 26.73 9.86
C PHE A 344 -2.88 27.17 9.99
N LEU A 345 -3.20 27.93 11.04
CA LEU A 345 -4.58 28.35 11.33
C LEU A 345 -5.09 29.44 10.39
N ILE A 346 -4.21 30.21 9.76
CA ILE A 346 -4.60 31.34 8.91
C ILE A 346 -5.58 30.90 7.81
N GLY A 347 -6.64 31.67 7.63
CA GLY A 347 -7.71 31.43 6.67
C GLY A 347 -9.10 31.29 7.30
N THR A 348 -10.08 30.93 6.47
CA THR A 348 -11.47 30.71 6.89
C THR A 348 -11.75 29.23 7.09
N TRP A 349 -12.43 28.90 8.18
CA TRP A 349 -12.77 27.54 8.56
C TRP A 349 -14.25 27.43 8.90
N ARG A 350 -14.92 26.43 8.33
CA ARG A 350 -16.30 26.08 8.64
C ARG A 350 -16.35 25.21 9.89
N GLY A 351 -17.21 25.56 10.84
CA GLY A 351 -17.33 24.85 12.11
C GLY A 351 -18.46 23.83 12.16
N GLY A 352 -18.33 22.84 13.03
CA GLY A 352 -19.40 21.93 13.43
C GLY A 352 -19.11 21.29 14.79
N ALA A 353 -20.16 20.90 15.50
CA ALA A 353 -20.08 20.31 16.84
C ALA A 353 -20.36 18.80 16.79
N PHE A 354 -19.70 18.02 17.65
CA PHE A 354 -19.94 16.58 17.78
C PHE A 354 -21.09 16.24 18.74
N GLU A 355 -21.67 17.24 19.39
CA GLU A 355 -22.88 17.10 20.21
C GLU A 355 -23.91 18.18 19.86
N HIS A 356 -25.19 17.89 20.16
CA HIS A 356 -26.32 18.75 19.75
C HIS A 356 -27.23 19.16 20.91
N THR A 357 -26.97 18.69 22.14
CA THR A 357 -27.87 18.86 23.29
C THR A 357 -27.31 19.75 24.40
N GLY A 358 -26.02 20.11 24.35
CA GLY A 358 -25.40 21.02 25.32
C GLY A 358 -25.78 22.49 25.08
N GLU A 359 -25.66 23.32 26.12
CA GLU A 359 -25.96 24.77 26.07
C GLU A 359 -25.18 25.47 24.93
N ASN A 360 -23.92 25.09 24.73
CA ASN A 360 -23.07 25.65 23.68
C ASN A 360 -23.55 25.26 22.28
N ALA A 361 -23.99 24.02 22.08
CA ALA A 361 -24.53 23.55 20.80
C ALA A 361 -25.84 24.25 20.43
N GLU A 362 -26.73 24.46 21.41
CA GLU A 362 -27.96 25.23 21.21
C GLU A 362 -27.67 26.69 20.82
N LEU A 363 -26.70 27.31 21.50
CA LEU A 363 -26.32 28.70 21.23
C LEU A 363 -25.78 28.85 19.80
N LEU A 364 -24.85 27.98 19.38
CA LEU A 364 -24.27 28.01 18.02
C LEU A 364 -25.34 27.80 16.94
N THR A 365 -26.33 26.93 17.22
CA THR A 365 -27.48 26.70 16.32
C THR A 365 -28.35 27.95 16.21
N LYS A 366 -28.72 28.59 17.33
CA LYS A 366 -29.52 29.83 17.37
C LYS A 366 -28.81 30.97 16.60
N MET A 367 -27.48 31.04 16.68
CA MET A 367 -26.67 32.04 15.98
C MET A 367 -26.42 31.74 14.49
N ARG A 368 -26.88 30.58 13.97
CA ARG A 368 -26.56 30.10 12.62
C ARG A 368 -25.05 30.14 12.34
N TRP A 369 -24.28 29.63 13.30
CA TRP A 369 -22.83 29.67 13.26
C TRP A 369 -22.31 28.95 12.01
N TYR A 370 -21.45 29.63 11.27
CA TYR A 370 -20.75 29.13 10.09
C TYR A 370 -19.37 28.61 10.44
N GLY A 371 -18.62 29.29 11.32
CA GLY A 371 -17.24 28.92 11.63
C GLY A 371 -16.39 30.07 12.16
N LYS A 372 -15.10 30.06 11.83
CA LYS A 372 -14.10 31.03 12.33
C LYS A 372 -13.21 31.53 11.18
N ARG A 373 -12.67 32.74 11.30
CA ARG A 373 -11.64 33.26 10.38
C ARG A 373 -10.44 33.77 11.16
N PHE A 374 -9.27 33.25 10.83
CA PHE A 374 -8.00 33.63 11.42
C PHE A 374 -7.26 34.51 10.42
N VAL A 375 -7.16 35.81 10.68
CA VAL A 375 -6.51 36.77 9.78
C VAL A 375 -5.01 36.80 10.06
N ASP A 376 -4.66 36.96 11.34
CA ASP A 376 -3.30 36.89 11.84
C ASP A 376 -3.27 36.50 13.33
N ALA A 377 -2.10 36.62 13.97
CA ALA A 377 -1.91 36.24 15.36
C ALA A 377 -2.68 37.10 16.37
N ASP A 378 -3.03 38.33 16.03
CA ASP A 378 -3.69 39.30 16.91
C ASP A 378 -5.11 39.65 16.44
N HIS A 379 -5.56 39.10 15.32
CA HIS A 379 -6.91 39.29 14.80
C HIS A 379 -7.54 37.97 14.34
N VAL A 380 -8.42 37.44 15.19
CA VAL A 380 -9.28 36.30 14.89
C VAL A 380 -10.73 36.71 15.04
N GLU A 381 -11.54 36.28 14.08
CA GLU A 381 -12.99 36.40 14.08
C GLU A 381 -13.59 35.04 14.51
N PRO A 382 -13.92 34.87 15.80
CA PRO A 382 -14.22 33.56 16.36
C PRO A 382 -15.64 33.07 16.05
N LEU A 383 -16.51 33.96 15.57
CA LEU A 383 -17.93 33.71 15.32
C LEU A 383 -18.32 34.29 13.97
N LEU A 384 -18.11 33.52 12.90
CA LEU A 384 -18.74 33.76 11.62
C LEU A 384 -20.16 33.20 11.66
N CYS A 385 -21.17 33.99 11.31
CA CYS A 385 -22.58 33.60 11.31
C CYS A 385 -23.21 33.82 9.94
N ARG A 386 -24.34 33.15 9.67
CA ARG A 386 -25.16 33.39 8.47
C ARG A 386 -26.34 34.29 8.79
N ASP A 387 -26.58 35.28 7.94
CA ASP A 387 -27.80 36.10 7.99
C ASP A 387 -29.03 35.37 7.41
N GLU A 388 -30.13 36.09 7.20
CA GLU A 388 -31.36 35.53 6.63
C GLU A 388 -31.20 35.11 5.17
N ASP A 389 -30.33 35.80 4.42
CA ASP A 389 -30.03 35.54 3.01
C ASP A 389 -28.93 34.49 2.81
N GLY A 390 -28.33 34.02 3.91
CA GLY A 390 -27.28 33.00 3.94
C GLY A 390 -25.86 33.54 3.75
N ALA A 391 -25.68 34.86 3.70
CA ALA A 391 -24.37 35.50 3.61
C ALA A 391 -23.62 35.39 4.94
N VAL A 392 -22.31 35.14 4.86
CA VAL A 392 -21.45 34.95 6.03
C VAL A 392 -20.91 36.30 6.50
N TYR A 393 -21.14 36.65 7.76
CA TYR A 393 -20.64 37.88 8.40
C TYR A 393 -19.98 37.57 9.75
N SER A 394 -19.16 38.51 10.24
CA SER A 394 -18.49 38.40 11.55
C SER A 394 -19.38 38.93 12.66
N TYR A 395 -19.66 38.12 13.67
CA TYR A 395 -20.42 38.54 14.85
C TYR A 395 -19.45 39.06 15.93
N THR A 396 -19.40 40.37 16.12
CA THR A 396 -18.41 41.03 16.98
C THR A 396 -18.91 41.37 18.39
N GLU A 397 -20.20 41.21 18.69
CA GLU A 397 -20.75 41.60 20.01
C GLU A 397 -20.19 40.75 21.17
N SER A 398 -19.72 39.53 20.88
CA SER A 398 -19.04 38.66 21.86
C SER A 398 -17.52 38.88 21.93
N GLY A 399 -17.00 39.89 21.24
CA GLY A 399 -15.57 40.17 21.13
C GLY A 399 -14.87 39.35 20.05
N LEU A 400 -13.65 39.78 19.73
CA LEU A 400 -12.71 39.06 18.86
C LEU A 400 -11.82 38.13 19.69
N ALA A 401 -10.81 37.56 19.04
CA ALA A 401 -9.84 36.71 19.71
C ALA A 401 -8.43 36.92 19.16
N SER A 402 -7.45 36.45 19.92
CA SER A 402 -6.03 36.44 19.54
C SER A 402 -5.47 35.02 19.61
N LEU A 403 -4.44 34.71 18.84
CA LEU A 403 -3.72 33.44 18.87
C LEU A 403 -2.52 33.52 19.81
N ARG A 404 -2.37 32.53 20.69
CA ARG A 404 -1.25 32.42 21.65
C ARG A 404 -0.76 30.98 21.75
N GLU A 405 0.53 30.81 22.01
CA GLU A 405 1.08 29.49 22.35
C GLU A 405 0.69 29.11 23.79
N VAL A 406 -0.06 28.03 23.95
CA VAL A 406 -0.58 27.58 25.24
C VAL A 406 -0.27 26.09 25.43
N VAL A 407 0.12 25.71 26.65
CA VAL A 407 0.27 24.30 27.02
C VAL A 407 -1.07 23.81 27.57
N HIS A 408 -1.67 22.84 26.88
CA HIS A 408 -2.90 22.17 27.32
C HIS A 408 -2.71 20.66 27.26
N ARG A 409 -3.12 19.95 28.31
CA ARG A 409 -2.94 18.49 28.49
C ARG A 409 -1.48 18.04 28.21
N GLY A 410 -0.52 18.82 28.70
CA GLY A 410 0.92 18.53 28.57
C GLY A 410 1.54 18.81 27.20
N LYS A 411 0.81 19.41 26.25
CA LYS A 411 1.30 19.68 24.89
C LYS A 411 1.11 21.15 24.50
N GLN A 412 2.21 21.81 24.11
CA GLN A 412 2.23 23.18 23.60
C GLN A 412 1.68 23.24 22.17
N SER A 413 0.83 24.23 21.89
CA SER A 413 0.27 24.51 20.56
C SER A 413 -0.29 25.91 20.52
N THR A 414 -0.47 26.45 19.31
CA THR A 414 -1.30 27.64 19.13
C THR A 414 -2.74 27.33 19.57
N ALA A 415 -3.30 28.23 20.37
CA ALA A 415 -4.68 28.24 20.84
C ALA A 415 -5.30 29.62 20.59
N MET A 416 -6.62 29.69 20.50
CA MET A 416 -7.34 30.95 20.35
C MET A 416 -7.88 31.39 21.71
N VAL A 417 -7.50 32.58 22.14
CA VAL A 417 -7.93 33.19 23.40
C VAL A 417 -8.92 34.30 23.07
N TYR A 418 -10.14 34.19 23.57
CA TYR A 418 -11.15 35.24 23.37
C TYR A 418 -10.79 36.48 24.17
N ASP A 419 -10.94 37.65 23.57
CA ASP A 419 -10.56 38.91 24.19
C ASP A 419 -11.54 39.31 25.31
N GLN A 420 -12.81 38.89 25.19
CA GLN A 420 -13.91 39.32 26.08
C GLN A 420 -14.62 38.17 26.79
N LEU A 421 -14.29 36.91 26.46
CA LEU A 421 -14.88 35.73 27.08
C LEU A 421 -13.78 34.93 27.81
N PRO A 422 -14.07 34.32 28.97
CA PRO A 422 -13.12 33.48 29.69
C PRO A 422 -13.03 32.08 29.06
N VAL A 423 -12.70 32.05 27.77
CA VAL A 423 -12.71 30.87 26.90
C VAL A 423 -11.39 30.79 26.13
N ILE A 424 -10.84 29.58 26.05
CA ILE A 424 -9.70 29.25 25.21
C ILE A 424 -10.09 28.06 24.32
N ASP A 425 -10.00 28.23 23.00
CA ASP A 425 -10.18 27.12 22.07
C ASP A 425 -8.80 26.52 21.77
N HIS A 426 -8.64 25.23 22.06
CA HIS A 426 -7.43 24.48 21.78
C HIS A 426 -7.60 23.66 20.50
N PHE A 427 -6.54 23.62 19.68
CA PHE A 427 -6.59 22.99 18.36
C PHE A 427 -5.57 21.86 18.24
N ARG A 428 -5.95 20.83 17.50
CA ARG A 428 -5.06 19.75 17.06
C ARG A 428 -5.32 19.41 15.61
N ARG A 429 -4.25 19.13 14.87
CA ARG A 429 -4.30 18.77 13.45
C ARG A 429 -4.86 17.36 13.30
N LEU A 430 -6.08 17.24 12.77
CA LEU A 430 -6.66 15.95 12.36
C LEU A 430 -6.25 15.63 10.92
N THR A 431 -6.38 16.61 10.02
CA THR A 431 -5.81 16.64 8.66
C THR A 431 -5.31 18.05 8.33
N ASP A 432 -4.87 18.29 7.09
CA ASP A 432 -4.38 19.61 6.64
C ASP A 432 -5.52 20.64 6.53
N ASP A 433 -6.74 20.13 6.42
CA ASP A 433 -7.97 20.89 6.24
C ASP A 433 -9.01 20.61 7.32
N VAL A 434 -8.72 19.78 8.33
CA VAL A 434 -9.63 19.50 9.45
C VAL A 434 -8.90 19.58 10.78
N LEU A 435 -9.45 20.35 11.70
CA LEU A 435 -8.99 20.45 13.09
C LEU A 435 -10.00 19.75 14.01
N LEU A 436 -9.48 18.99 14.97
CA LEU A 436 -10.23 18.63 16.17
C LEU A 436 -9.93 19.69 17.24
N CYS A 437 -10.99 20.19 17.86
CA CYS A 437 -10.92 21.34 18.76
C CYS A 437 -11.62 21.02 20.07
N VAL A 438 -11.12 21.59 21.16
CA VAL A 438 -11.79 21.55 22.47
C VAL A 438 -11.85 22.96 23.03
N MET A 439 -13.02 23.33 23.56
CA MET A 439 -13.25 24.59 24.23
C MET A 439 -13.00 24.42 25.73
N ASP A 440 -12.01 25.15 26.26
CA ASP A 440 -11.76 25.30 27.69
C ASP A 440 -12.43 26.59 28.19
N LYS A 441 -13.55 26.44 28.90
CA LYS A 441 -14.35 27.56 29.43
C LYS A 441 -14.26 27.57 30.95
N LYS A 442 -13.78 28.69 31.50
CA LYS A 442 -13.64 28.84 32.95
C LYS A 442 -14.97 28.67 33.67
N GLY A 443 -15.02 27.70 34.59
CA GLY A 443 -16.18 27.43 35.44
C GLY A 443 -17.12 26.34 34.90
N ASP A 444 -16.80 25.78 33.74
CA ASP A 444 -17.50 24.64 33.13
C ASP A 444 -16.58 23.41 33.22
N PRO A 445 -17.00 22.31 33.88
CA PRO A 445 -16.15 21.14 34.04
C PRO A 445 -16.18 20.19 32.82
N GLU A 446 -17.07 20.40 31.86
CA GLU A 446 -17.22 19.52 30.68
C GLU A 446 -16.49 20.09 29.46
N ASP A 447 -15.62 19.26 28.87
CA ASP A 447 -14.90 19.57 27.63
C ASP A 447 -15.89 19.57 26.45
N PHE A 448 -16.07 20.71 25.78
CA PHE A 448 -16.88 20.80 24.56
C PHE A 448 -16.00 20.58 23.32
N TYR A 449 -16.20 19.47 22.61
CA TYR A 449 -15.47 19.14 21.39
C TYR A 449 -16.20 19.59 20.13
N PHE A 450 -15.44 20.18 19.21
CA PHE A 450 -15.93 20.63 17.91
C PHE A 450 -14.86 20.43 16.84
N HIS A 451 -15.24 20.63 15.58
CA HIS A 451 -14.33 20.56 14.46
C HIS A 451 -14.35 21.84 13.62
N LEU A 452 -13.24 22.10 12.94
CA LEU A 452 -13.11 23.16 11.96
C LEU A 452 -12.61 22.54 10.65
N THR A 453 -13.30 22.80 9.55
CA THR A 453 -12.93 22.34 8.20
C THR A 453 -12.56 23.55 7.34
N ARG A 454 -11.39 23.55 6.72
CA ARG A 454 -10.89 24.68 5.92
C ARG A 454 -11.84 24.95 4.75
N VAL A 455 -12.11 26.23 4.51
CA VAL A 455 -12.88 26.69 3.36
C VAL A 455 -11.88 27.07 2.26
N PRO A 456 -11.93 26.45 1.07
CA PRO A 456 -11.11 26.86 -0.05
C PRO A 456 -11.43 28.31 -0.41
N GLU A 457 -10.43 29.17 -0.50
CA GLU A 457 -10.64 30.50 -1.08
C GLU A 457 -10.97 30.32 -2.56
N PRO A 458 -11.98 31.04 -3.10
CA PRO A 458 -12.18 31.07 -4.53
C PRO A 458 -10.91 31.63 -5.18
N ASP A 459 -10.40 30.93 -6.19
CA ASP A 459 -9.17 31.29 -6.91
C ASP A 459 -9.36 32.68 -7.56
N ILE A 460 -8.88 33.74 -6.90
CA ILE A 460 -8.87 35.11 -7.45
C ILE A 460 -7.67 35.20 -8.41
N ARG A 461 -7.74 34.45 -9.49
CA ARG A 461 -6.90 34.62 -10.68
C ARG A 461 -7.78 34.51 -11.92
N ALA A 462 -8.37 35.65 -12.28
CA ALA A 462 -8.86 35.97 -13.62
C ALA A 462 -8.29 37.32 -14.03
#